data_AF-A0A6L5DS78-F1
#
_entry.id   AF-A0A6L5DS78-F1
#
_cell.length_a   1.000
_cell.length_b   1.000
_cell.length_c   1.000
_cell.angle_alpha   90.00
_cell.angle_beta   90.00
_cell.angle_gamma   90.00
#
_symmetry.space_group_name_H-M   'P 1'
#
loop_
_entity.id
_entity.type
_entity.pdbx_description
1 polymer ?
#
loop_
_entity_poly.entity_id
_entity_poly.type
_entity_poly.pdbx_seq_one_letter_code
_entity_poly.pdbx_strand_id
1 'polypeptide(L)'
;MLNNQIINWYSIHKRDLPWRKTKDPYSIWISEIMLQQTRVSTTIDYYNRFITQFPTVKDLANADEQEVLNLWQGLGYYSRARNLHFAAKTIVKEHKGIFPDSYNSILTLKGIGTYTAAAISSFAYNLPHAVLDGNVFRVLSRIYGIETPIDSGKGKKLFQQLATETMGDAIPEVYNQAIIEFGALQCTPKSPNCESCPLLANCFAHKNQMIEVLPKKSKQIKTKNRYFYYLFLSCSGRFAIEKREGKDIWENMYQFPLIETDHPVEHHDLMKTEKWNLYLKNSTAIINSQTKPIVHKLSHQHIHASFVHITVKEEELAKNDLVFISMEEAEKYPFPKLIENHLKIISK
;
A
#
# COMPACT_ATOMS: atom_id res chain seq x y z
N MET A 1 -15.53 13.17 29.52
CA MET A 1 -15.04 11.87 29.01
C MET A 1 -14.23 12.11 27.73
N LEU A 2 -13.21 11.28 27.46
CA LEU A 2 -12.27 11.42 26.34
C LEU A 2 -12.99 11.56 24.98
N ASN A 3 -14.04 10.76 24.75
CA ASN A 3 -14.84 10.78 23.54
C ASN A 3 -15.43 12.17 23.21
N ASN A 4 -16.08 12.84 24.17
CA ASN A 4 -16.70 14.15 23.93
C ASN A 4 -15.66 15.21 23.54
N GLN A 5 -14.48 15.19 24.16
CA GLN A 5 -13.41 16.14 23.82
C GLN A 5 -12.88 15.91 22.40
N ILE A 6 -12.70 14.66 22.01
CA ILE A 6 -12.24 14.28 20.66
C ILE A 6 -13.31 14.59 19.60
N ILE A 7 -14.59 14.29 19.87
CA ILE A 7 -15.70 14.56 18.95
C ILE A 7 -15.90 16.07 18.76
N ASN A 8 -15.84 16.87 19.83
CA ASN A 8 -15.93 18.32 19.75
C ASN A 8 -14.75 18.93 19.00
N TRP A 9 -13.55 18.39 19.18
CA TRP A 9 -12.40 18.81 18.39
C TRP A 9 -12.60 18.46 16.91
N TYR A 10 -13.10 17.27 16.61
CA TYR A 10 -13.33 16.79 15.24
C TYR A 10 -14.40 17.60 14.50
N SER A 11 -15.47 18.04 15.17
CA SER A 11 -16.51 18.85 14.52
C SER A 11 -15.99 20.16 13.91
N ILE A 12 -14.89 20.70 14.47
CA ILE A 12 -14.24 21.94 14.04
C ILE A 12 -13.08 21.66 13.06
N HIS A 13 -12.31 20.58 13.28
CA HIS A 13 -11.02 20.36 12.60
C HIS A 13 -11.03 19.26 11.54
N LYS A 14 -12.15 18.55 11.33
CA LYS A 14 -12.21 17.46 10.33
C LYS A 14 -11.86 17.97 8.93
N ARG A 15 -11.00 17.23 8.23
CA ARG A 15 -10.75 17.48 6.80
C ARG A 15 -11.95 17.07 5.96
N ASP A 16 -12.23 17.86 4.93
CA ASP A 16 -13.18 17.51 3.88
C ASP A 16 -12.55 16.45 2.95
N LEU A 17 -12.99 15.20 3.06
CA LEU A 17 -12.45 14.07 2.30
C LEU A 17 -13.57 13.40 1.50
N PRO A 18 -13.35 13.02 0.23
CA PRO A 18 -14.40 12.48 -0.63
C PRO A 18 -15.17 11.30 -0.02
N TRP A 19 -14.45 10.35 0.58
CA TRP A 19 -15.03 9.15 1.20
C TRP A 19 -15.77 9.41 2.52
N ARG A 20 -15.71 10.63 3.08
CA ARG A 20 -16.53 11.04 4.25
C ARG A 20 -17.90 11.57 3.87
N LYS A 21 -18.15 11.81 2.58
CA LYS A 21 -19.41 12.36 2.05
C LYS A 21 -20.44 11.28 1.70
N THR A 22 -20.12 10.01 1.97
CA THR A 22 -20.94 8.86 1.60
C THR A 22 -21.04 7.86 2.74
N LYS A 23 -22.11 7.05 2.70
CA LYS A 23 -22.32 5.87 3.54
C LYS A 23 -22.20 4.57 2.75
N ASP A 24 -21.90 4.66 1.46
CA ASP A 24 -21.73 3.48 0.61
C ASP A 24 -20.54 2.64 1.11
N PRO A 25 -20.77 1.40 1.54
CA PRO A 25 -19.72 0.52 2.05
C PRO A 25 -18.66 0.20 0.99
N TYR A 26 -19.01 0.17 -0.31
CA TYR A 26 -18.06 -0.03 -1.39
C TYR A 26 -17.07 1.16 -1.45
N SER A 27 -17.59 2.38 -1.58
CA SER A 27 -16.80 3.60 -1.58
C SER A 27 -15.90 3.74 -0.35
N ILE A 28 -16.43 3.45 0.84
CA ILE A 28 -15.66 3.49 2.09
C ILE A 28 -14.55 2.44 2.06
N TRP A 29 -14.86 1.19 1.69
CA TRP A 29 -13.89 0.11 1.58
C TRP A 29 -12.73 0.45 0.65
N ILE A 30 -13.00 1.01 -0.54
CA ILE A 30 -11.95 1.46 -1.47
C ILE A 30 -11.00 2.44 -0.78
N SER A 31 -11.54 3.47 -0.13
CA SER A 31 -10.72 4.47 0.57
C SER A 31 -9.88 3.85 1.69
N GLU A 32 -10.45 2.97 2.51
CA GLU A 32 -9.76 2.35 3.63
C GLU A 32 -8.63 1.45 3.17
N ILE A 33 -8.80 0.71 2.07
CA ILE A 33 -7.70 -0.08 1.48
C ILE A 33 -6.62 0.83 0.91
N MET A 34 -6.98 1.92 0.22
CA MET A 34 -6.01 2.86 -0.34
C MET A 34 -5.22 3.60 0.75
N LEU A 35 -5.84 3.92 1.90
CA LEU A 35 -5.20 4.62 3.02
C LEU A 35 -4.19 3.75 3.79
N GLN A 36 -4.19 2.43 3.60
CA GLN A 36 -3.21 1.54 4.23
C GLN A 36 -1.78 1.91 3.81
N GLN A 37 -1.00 2.48 4.74
CA GLN A 37 0.39 2.89 4.48
C GLN A 37 0.53 3.90 3.32
N THR A 38 -0.51 4.69 3.04
CA THR A 38 -0.49 5.77 2.04
C THR A 38 -0.99 7.08 2.67
N ARG A 39 -0.44 8.21 2.24
CA ARG A 39 -0.86 9.53 2.75
C ARG A 39 -2.20 9.94 2.15
N VAL A 40 -3.04 10.58 2.96
CA VAL A 40 -4.36 11.10 2.55
C VAL A 40 -4.27 11.95 1.27
N SER A 41 -3.30 12.87 1.19
CA SER A 41 -3.13 13.75 0.03
C SER A 41 -2.89 13.00 -1.27
N THR A 42 -2.12 11.90 -1.23
CA THR A 42 -1.91 11.02 -2.38
C THR A 42 -3.17 10.21 -2.68
N THR A 43 -3.88 9.74 -1.65
CA THR A 43 -5.05 8.87 -1.82
C THR A 43 -6.22 9.57 -2.53
N ILE A 44 -6.42 10.87 -2.36
CA ILE A 44 -7.57 11.60 -2.94
C ILE A 44 -7.65 11.42 -4.45
N ASP A 45 -6.56 11.68 -5.19
CA ASP A 45 -6.57 11.61 -6.66
C ASP A 45 -6.75 10.18 -7.17
N TYR A 46 -6.19 9.20 -6.47
CA TYR A 46 -6.37 7.79 -6.84
C TYR A 46 -7.78 7.32 -6.54
N TYR A 47 -8.32 7.68 -5.38
CA TYR A 47 -9.68 7.34 -4.99
C TYR A 47 -10.66 7.87 -6.04
N ASN A 48 -10.59 9.16 -6.38
CA ASN A 48 -11.49 9.78 -7.36
C ASN A 48 -11.43 9.09 -8.73
N ARG A 49 -10.23 8.83 -9.26
CA ARG A 49 -10.09 8.12 -10.55
C ARG A 49 -10.63 6.69 -10.47
N PHE A 50 -10.35 5.99 -9.38
CA PHE A 50 -10.73 4.59 -9.21
C PHE A 50 -12.25 4.42 -9.07
N ILE A 51 -12.92 5.24 -8.27
CA ILE A 51 -14.40 5.18 -8.16
C ILE A 51 -15.09 5.70 -9.44
N THR A 52 -14.43 6.55 -10.23
CA THR A 52 -14.97 6.98 -11.53
C THR A 52 -14.92 5.84 -12.53
N GLN A 53 -13.80 5.09 -12.59
CA GLN A 53 -13.65 3.95 -13.48
C GLN A 53 -14.46 2.74 -13.03
N PHE A 54 -14.53 2.49 -11.71
CA PHE A 54 -15.27 1.38 -11.12
C PHE A 54 -16.29 1.92 -10.11
N PRO A 55 -17.45 2.43 -10.56
CA PRO A 55 -18.46 3.04 -9.69
C PRO A 55 -19.09 2.05 -8.70
N THR A 56 -19.17 0.78 -9.05
CA THR A 56 -19.77 -0.26 -8.20
C THR A 56 -18.85 -1.45 -7.98
N VAL A 57 -19.16 -2.25 -6.96
CA VAL A 57 -18.46 -3.52 -6.71
C VAL A 57 -18.55 -4.49 -7.89
N LYS A 58 -19.62 -4.41 -8.70
CA LYS A 58 -19.80 -5.25 -9.89
C LYS A 58 -18.84 -4.82 -11.00
N ASP A 59 -18.67 -3.51 -11.21
CA ASP A 59 -17.72 -2.98 -12.19
C ASP A 59 -16.30 -3.40 -11.84
N LEU A 60 -15.90 -3.24 -10.57
CA LEU A 60 -14.59 -3.70 -10.10
C LEU A 60 -14.41 -5.21 -10.22
N ALA A 61 -15.44 -6.01 -9.93
CA ALA A 61 -15.37 -7.46 -10.03
C ALA A 61 -15.27 -7.98 -11.48
N ASN A 62 -15.84 -7.25 -12.43
CA ASN A 62 -15.83 -7.59 -13.86
C ASN A 62 -14.57 -7.11 -14.58
N ALA A 63 -13.83 -6.17 -13.99
CA ALA A 63 -12.62 -5.63 -14.58
C ALA A 63 -11.51 -6.68 -14.74
N ASP A 64 -10.63 -6.44 -15.71
CA ASP A 64 -9.39 -7.20 -15.83
C ASP A 64 -8.43 -6.81 -14.70
N GLU A 65 -7.70 -7.80 -14.16
CA GLU A 65 -6.75 -7.51 -13.06
C GLU A 65 -5.67 -6.50 -13.49
N GLN A 66 -5.28 -6.51 -14.77
CA GLN A 66 -4.31 -5.56 -15.30
C GLN A 66 -4.84 -4.11 -15.26
N GLU A 67 -6.11 -3.90 -15.56
CA GLU A 67 -6.76 -2.58 -15.50
C GLU A 67 -6.77 -2.06 -14.05
N VAL A 68 -7.13 -2.92 -13.10
CA VAL A 68 -7.10 -2.60 -11.67
C VAL A 68 -5.70 -2.25 -11.20
N LEU A 69 -4.69 -3.03 -11.60
CA LEU A 69 -3.29 -2.77 -11.26
C LEU A 69 -2.75 -1.49 -11.90
N ASN A 70 -3.18 -1.19 -13.13
CA ASN A 70 -2.77 0.02 -13.84
C ASN A 70 -3.32 1.28 -13.14
N LEU A 71 -4.59 1.28 -12.74
CA LEU A 71 -5.15 2.37 -11.94
C LEU A 71 -4.51 2.50 -10.55
N TRP A 72 -4.02 1.40 -9.99
CA TRP A 72 -3.30 1.39 -8.72
C TRP A 72 -1.81 1.79 -8.85
N GLN A 73 -1.29 1.88 -10.07
CA GLN A 73 0.12 2.15 -10.32
C GLN A 73 0.57 3.45 -9.65
N GLY A 74 1.58 3.33 -8.79
CA GLY A 74 2.14 4.45 -8.02
C GLY A 74 1.68 4.53 -6.57
N LEU A 75 0.59 3.87 -6.17
CA LEU A 75 0.18 3.77 -4.75
C LEU A 75 1.06 2.82 -3.92
N GLY A 76 1.72 1.86 -4.58
CA GLY A 76 2.50 0.83 -3.91
C GLY A 76 1.64 -0.22 -3.17
N TYR A 77 2.30 -1.23 -2.60
CA TYR A 77 1.67 -2.40 -1.96
C TYR A 77 0.57 -3.03 -2.83
N TYR A 78 0.93 -3.44 -4.05
CA TYR A 78 0.01 -3.93 -5.09
C TYR A 78 -0.80 -5.17 -4.72
N SER A 79 -0.37 -5.94 -3.71
CA SER A 79 -1.21 -7.00 -3.14
C SER A 79 -2.54 -6.47 -2.60
N ARG A 80 -2.62 -5.19 -2.19
CA ARG A 80 -3.87 -4.53 -1.83
C ARG A 80 -4.86 -4.50 -2.99
N ALA A 81 -4.42 -4.04 -4.17
CA ALA A 81 -5.25 -4.02 -5.38
C ALA A 81 -5.72 -5.42 -5.79
N ARG A 82 -4.83 -6.41 -5.77
CA ARG A 82 -5.19 -7.81 -6.10
C ARG A 82 -6.18 -8.39 -5.09
N ASN A 83 -5.96 -8.17 -3.79
CA ASN A 83 -6.86 -8.66 -2.75
C ASN A 83 -8.22 -7.94 -2.81
N LEU A 84 -8.22 -6.63 -3.07
CA LEU A 84 -9.41 -5.83 -3.31
C LEU A 84 -10.24 -6.40 -4.46
N HIS A 85 -9.60 -6.63 -5.61
CA HIS A 85 -10.26 -7.20 -6.78
C HIS A 85 -10.80 -8.62 -6.52
N PHE A 86 -10.01 -9.47 -5.86
CA PHE A 86 -10.46 -10.80 -5.45
C PHE A 86 -11.69 -10.72 -4.53
N ALA A 87 -11.67 -9.84 -3.53
CA ALA A 87 -12.79 -9.65 -2.62
C ALA A 87 -14.02 -9.06 -3.33
N ALA A 88 -13.86 -8.19 -4.33
CA ALA A 88 -14.98 -7.71 -5.16
C ALA A 88 -15.66 -8.88 -5.88
N LYS A 89 -14.87 -9.78 -6.49
CA LYS A 89 -15.38 -11.02 -7.11
C LYS A 89 -16.09 -11.92 -6.10
N THR A 90 -15.56 -12.06 -4.89
CA THR A 90 -16.22 -12.78 -3.79
C THR A 90 -17.57 -12.15 -3.43
N ILE A 91 -17.64 -10.82 -3.29
CA ILE A 91 -18.89 -10.11 -2.99
C ILE A 91 -19.95 -10.35 -4.08
N VAL A 92 -19.56 -10.29 -5.35
CA VAL A 92 -20.50 -10.55 -6.46
C VAL A 92 -20.98 -12.01 -6.46
N LYS A 93 -20.07 -12.97 -6.29
CA LYS A 93 -20.36 -14.40 -6.37
C LYS A 93 -21.11 -14.93 -5.15
N GLU A 94 -20.64 -14.62 -3.95
CA GLU A 94 -21.10 -15.23 -2.69
C GLU A 94 -22.15 -14.38 -1.97
N HIS A 95 -22.08 -13.05 -2.14
CA HIS A 95 -23.01 -12.09 -1.53
C HIS A 95 -23.95 -11.43 -2.54
N LYS A 96 -24.06 -11.99 -3.76
CA LYS A 96 -24.97 -11.52 -4.83
C LYS A 96 -24.78 -10.04 -5.19
N GLY A 97 -23.57 -9.52 -5.03
CA GLY A 97 -23.22 -8.13 -5.32
C GLY A 97 -23.65 -7.14 -4.23
N ILE A 98 -24.05 -7.63 -3.05
CA ILE A 98 -24.36 -6.81 -1.87
C ILE A 98 -23.15 -6.86 -0.94
N PHE A 99 -22.62 -5.70 -0.57
CA PHE A 99 -21.50 -5.63 0.36
C PHE A 99 -21.94 -6.16 1.74
N PRO A 100 -21.17 -7.05 2.41
CA PRO A 100 -21.55 -7.58 3.71
C PRO A 100 -21.72 -6.48 4.77
N ASP A 101 -22.67 -6.65 5.67
CA ASP A 101 -23.09 -5.61 6.62
C ASP A 101 -22.72 -5.90 8.08
N SER A 102 -22.22 -7.10 8.39
CA SER A 102 -21.72 -7.46 9.71
C SER A 102 -20.19 -7.48 9.77
N TYR A 103 -19.61 -7.11 10.92
CA TYR A 103 -18.17 -7.14 11.13
C TYR A 103 -17.54 -8.49 10.79
N ASN A 104 -18.16 -9.60 11.23
CA ASN A 104 -17.64 -10.94 10.99
C ASN A 104 -17.65 -11.28 9.50
N SER A 105 -18.72 -10.93 8.78
CA SER A 105 -18.79 -11.15 7.32
C SER A 105 -17.89 -10.23 6.51
N ILE A 106 -17.62 -9.02 7.00
CA ILE A 106 -16.66 -8.10 6.36
C ILE A 106 -15.23 -8.62 6.56
N LEU A 107 -14.92 -9.15 7.74
CA LEU A 107 -13.60 -9.66 8.10
C LEU A 107 -13.19 -10.91 7.30
N THR A 108 -14.12 -11.67 6.74
CA THR A 108 -13.79 -12.84 5.90
C THR A 108 -13.26 -12.45 4.51
N LEU A 109 -13.50 -11.21 4.07
CA LEU A 109 -13.06 -10.74 2.76
C LEU A 109 -11.53 -10.60 2.70
N LYS A 110 -10.93 -11.04 1.60
CA LYS A 110 -9.48 -11.04 1.41
C LYS A 110 -8.92 -9.61 1.47
N GLY A 111 -7.84 -9.42 2.23
CA GLY A 111 -7.20 -8.12 2.39
C GLY A 111 -7.87 -7.20 3.41
N ILE A 112 -8.98 -7.62 4.02
CA ILE A 112 -9.61 -6.91 5.13
C ILE A 112 -9.11 -7.49 6.46
N GLY A 113 -8.43 -6.65 7.24
CA GLY A 113 -8.04 -6.96 8.62
C GLY A 113 -9.01 -6.38 9.63
N THR A 114 -8.75 -6.61 10.93
CA THR A 114 -9.61 -6.15 12.04
C THR A 114 -9.88 -4.64 12.01
N TYR A 115 -8.84 -3.83 11.72
CA TYR A 115 -8.99 -2.38 11.56
C TYR A 115 -9.99 -2.04 10.44
N THR A 116 -9.76 -2.56 9.23
CA THR A 116 -10.59 -2.23 8.06
C THR A 116 -12.01 -2.75 8.23
N ALA A 117 -12.19 -3.93 8.84
CA ALA A 117 -13.51 -4.44 9.17
C ALA A 117 -14.24 -3.52 10.15
N ALA A 118 -13.58 -3.06 11.22
CA ALA A 118 -14.16 -2.11 12.18
C ALA A 118 -14.47 -0.75 11.53
N ALA A 119 -13.58 -0.25 10.68
CA ALA A 119 -13.76 1.00 9.94
C ALA A 119 -14.99 0.93 9.04
N ILE A 120 -15.10 -0.07 8.16
CA ILE A 120 -16.28 -0.21 7.29
C ILE A 120 -17.56 -0.41 8.11
N SER A 121 -17.52 -1.30 9.12
CA SER A 121 -18.67 -1.59 9.98
C SER A 121 -19.21 -0.34 10.68
N SER A 122 -18.32 0.49 11.21
CA SER A 122 -18.71 1.73 11.89
C SER A 122 -19.06 2.85 10.91
N PHE A 123 -18.31 3.03 9.83
CA PHE A 123 -18.51 4.17 8.93
C PHE A 123 -19.76 4.04 8.05
N ALA A 124 -20.01 2.84 7.52
CA ALA A 124 -21.16 2.55 6.65
C ALA A 124 -22.42 2.19 7.46
N TYR A 125 -22.27 1.39 8.51
CA TYR A 125 -23.41 0.76 9.21
C TYR A 125 -23.55 1.20 10.68
N ASN A 126 -22.67 2.07 11.17
CA ASN A 126 -22.66 2.56 12.54
C ASN A 126 -22.60 1.45 13.61
N LEU A 127 -22.01 0.30 13.28
CA LEU A 127 -21.83 -0.81 14.21
C LEU A 127 -20.75 -0.49 15.26
N PRO A 128 -20.89 -0.99 16.51
CA PRO A 128 -20.06 -0.61 17.65
C PRO A 128 -18.70 -1.32 17.67
N HIS A 129 -17.92 -1.17 16.61
CA HIS A 129 -16.57 -1.71 16.49
C HIS A 129 -15.54 -0.58 16.50
N ALA A 130 -14.77 -0.47 17.58
CA ALA A 130 -13.72 0.54 17.71
C ALA A 130 -12.55 0.25 16.74
N VAL A 131 -12.09 1.28 16.04
CA VAL A 131 -10.95 1.20 15.13
C VAL A 131 -9.63 1.29 15.89
N LEU A 132 -8.61 0.59 15.38
CA LEU A 132 -7.29 0.60 15.98
C LEU A 132 -6.19 0.58 14.91
N ASP A 133 -5.78 1.78 14.48
CA ASP A 133 -4.64 2.00 13.58
C ASP A 133 -3.44 2.61 14.32
N GLY A 134 -2.37 2.93 13.60
CA GLY A 134 -1.19 3.57 14.18
C GLY A 134 -1.46 4.95 14.80
N ASN A 135 -2.52 5.64 14.39
CA ASN A 135 -2.95 6.91 14.98
C ASN A 135 -3.62 6.67 16.33
N VAL A 136 -4.59 5.76 16.38
CA VAL A 136 -5.33 5.43 17.61
C VAL A 136 -4.41 4.81 18.66
N PHE A 137 -3.55 3.86 18.27
CA PHE A 137 -2.53 3.31 19.17
C PHE A 137 -1.70 4.41 19.84
N ARG A 138 -1.24 5.40 19.06
CA ARG A 138 -0.42 6.51 19.57
C ARG A 138 -1.20 7.42 20.51
N VAL A 139 -2.43 7.81 20.15
CA VAL A 139 -3.28 8.65 21.01
C VAL A 139 -3.54 7.95 22.33
N LEU A 140 -4.00 6.70 22.31
CA LEU A 140 -4.31 5.93 23.51
C LEU A 140 -3.05 5.66 24.36
N SER A 141 -1.93 5.30 23.74
CA SER A 141 -0.66 5.12 24.45
C SER A 141 -0.27 6.38 25.21
N ARG A 142 -0.36 7.55 24.57
CA ARG A 142 0.09 8.81 25.17
C ARG A 142 -0.86 9.33 26.25
N ILE A 143 -2.17 9.24 26.02
CA ILE A 143 -3.16 9.69 27.00
C ILE A 143 -3.09 8.84 28.27
N TYR A 144 -3.00 7.52 28.13
CA TYR A 144 -3.05 6.58 29.26
C TYR A 144 -1.67 6.11 29.77
N GLY A 145 -0.57 6.55 29.16
CA GLY A 145 0.78 6.16 29.61
C GLY A 145 1.14 4.70 29.36
N ILE A 146 0.59 4.08 28.31
CA ILE A 146 0.72 2.63 28.10
C ILE A 146 2.03 2.31 27.39
N GLU A 147 2.95 1.69 28.14
CA GLU A 147 4.25 1.22 27.64
C GLU A 147 4.22 -0.17 27.01
N THR A 148 3.12 -0.92 27.16
CA THR A 148 2.99 -2.25 26.55
C THR A 148 3.13 -2.12 25.02
N PRO A 149 4.09 -2.84 24.38
CA PRO A 149 4.33 -2.68 22.95
C PRO A 149 3.09 -2.98 22.10
N ILE A 150 2.76 -2.06 21.18
CA ILE A 150 1.52 -2.11 20.38
C ILE A 150 1.48 -3.28 19.39
N ASP A 151 2.64 -3.83 19.05
CA ASP A 151 2.84 -4.94 18.13
C ASP A 151 2.92 -6.31 18.83
N SER A 152 2.82 -6.34 20.16
CA SER A 152 2.74 -7.57 20.96
C SER A 152 1.31 -8.12 21.04
N GLY A 153 1.16 -9.44 21.27
CA GLY A 153 -0.16 -10.06 21.46
C GLY A 153 -0.94 -9.48 22.66
N LYS A 154 -0.24 -9.18 23.76
CA LYS A 154 -0.80 -8.52 24.95
C LYS A 154 -1.24 -7.09 24.62
N GLY A 155 -0.39 -6.33 23.93
CA GLY A 155 -0.69 -4.95 23.53
C GLY A 155 -1.94 -4.87 22.65
N LYS A 156 -2.03 -5.70 21.61
CA LYS A 156 -3.21 -5.72 20.72
C LYS A 156 -4.52 -5.94 21.49
N LYS A 157 -4.56 -6.87 22.44
CA LYS A 157 -5.75 -7.13 23.27
C LYS A 157 -6.08 -5.94 24.17
N LEU A 158 -5.06 -5.40 24.87
CA LEU A 158 -5.21 -4.25 25.76
C LEU A 158 -5.77 -3.03 25.02
N PHE A 159 -5.17 -2.67 23.89
CA PHE A 159 -5.60 -1.50 23.12
C PHE A 159 -6.97 -1.68 22.47
N GLN A 160 -7.33 -2.91 22.06
CA GLN A 160 -8.66 -3.16 21.53
C GLN A 160 -9.73 -2.96 22.62
N GLN A 161 -9.50 -3.49 23.83
CA GLN A 161 -10.40 -3.28 24.97
C GLN A 161 -10.52 -1.78 25.29
N LEU A 162 -9.38 -1.09 25.40
CA LEU A 162 -9.36 0.33 25.70
C LEU A 162 -10.04 1.18 24.61
N ALA A 163 -9.86 0.84 23.34
CA ALA A 163 -10.52 1.54 22.23
C ALA A 163 -12.05 1.40 22.33
N THR A 164 -12.55 0.21 22.70
CA THR A 164 -13.97 -0.02 22.94
C THR A 164 -14.49 0.75 24.16
N GLU A 165 -13.77 0.70 25.29
CA GLU A 165 -14.16 1.42 26.52
C GLU A 165 -14.16 2.94 26.31
N THR A 166 -13.19 3.46 25.56
CA THR A 166 -13.07 4.91 25.30
C THR A 166 -14.10 5.43 24.32
N MET A 167 -14.56 4.61 23.38
CA MET A 167 -15.71 4.91 22.54
C MET A 167 -16.97 5.07 23.39
N GLY A 168 -17.21 4.12 24.31
CA GLY A 168 -18.40 4.09 25.17
C GLY A 168 -19.68 4.11 24.34
N ASP A 169 -20.63 4.96 24.75
CA ASP A 169 -21.94 5.11 24.07
C ASP A 169 -21.93 6.13 22.93
N ALA A 170 -20.76 6.60 22.49
CA ALA A 170 -20.66 7.53 21.37
C ALA A 170 -21.09 6.85 20.06
N ILE A 171 -21.60 7.64 19.10
CA ILE A 171 -21.89 7.18 17.74
C ILE A 171 -20.58 6.60 17.14
N PRO A 172 -20.50 5.28 16.86
CA PRO A 172 -19.25 4.62 16.48
C PRO A 172 -18.57 5.25 15.28
N GLU A 173 -19.36 5.60 14.26
CA GLU A 173 -18.86 6.30 13.07
C GLU A 173 -18.09 7.58 13.43
N VAL A 174 -18.73 8.45 14.20
CA VAL A 174 -18.21 9.79 14.53
C VAL A 174 -16.97 9.65 15.41
N TYR A 175 -17.03 8.80 16.44
CA TYR A 175 -15.91 8.61 17.35
C TYR A 175 -14.68 8.04 16.63
N ASN A 176 -14.86 6.98 15.84
CA ASN A 176 -13.75 6.32 15.13
C ASN A 176 -13.07 7.28 14.14
N GLN A 177 -13.85 8.04 13.37
CA GLN A 177 -13.27 9.06 12.49
C GLN A 177 -12.55 10.15 13.30
N ALA A 178 -13.14 10.59 14.41
CA ALA A 178 -12.59 11.64 15.25
C ALA A 178 -11.25 11.25 15.89
N ILE A 179 -11.12 10.04 16.44
CA ILE A 179 -9.86 9.60 17.07
C ILE A 179 -8.75 9.32 16.05
N ILE A 180 -9.09 8.80 14.86
CA ILE A 180 -8.12 8.67 13.76
C ILE A 180 -7.63 10.06 13.33
N GLU A 181 -8.55 11.00 13.10
CA GLU A 181 -8.22 12.36 12.67
C GLU A 181 -7.42 13.12 13.72
N PHE A 182 -7.78 12.95 14.99
CA PHE A 182 -7.06 13.54 16.12
C PHE A 182 -5.62 13.05 16.17
N GLY A 183 -5.39 11.75 16.00
CA GLY A 183 -4.03 11.23 15.88
C GLY A 183 -3.31 11.78 14.64
N ALA A 184 -4.01 11.91 13.51
CA ALA A 184 -3.41 12.36 12.26
C ALA A 184 -2.98 13.85 12.28
N LEU A 185 -3.75 14.74 12.92
CA LEU A 185 -3.53 16.19 12.85
C LEU A 185 -3.05 16.82 14.17
N GLN A 186 -3.54 16.33 15.31
CA GLN A 186 -3.29 16.93 16.63
C GLN A 186 -2.19 16.19 17.40
N CYS A 187 -2.32 14.88 17.54
CA CYS A 187 -1.35 14.03 18.23
C CYS A 187 -0.44 13.32 17.23
N THR A 188 0.31 14.08 16.43
CA THR A 188 1.21 13.56 15.39
C THR A 188 2.40 12.77 15.96
N PRO A 189 3.07 11.90 15.15
CA PRO A 189 4.21 11.13 15.63
C PRO A 189 5.36 11.97 16.20
N LYS A 190 5.70 13.06 15.52
CA LYS A 190 6.77 13.99 15.91
C LYS A 190 6.19 15.38 16.11
N SER A 191 6.63 16.07 17.15
CA SER A 191 6.25 17.46 17.44
C SER A 191 4.73 17.70 17.40
N PRO A 192 3.92 16.93 18.15
CA PRO A 192 2.47 17.21 18.24
C PRO A 192 2.23 18.58 18.86
N ASN A 193 1.18 19.28 18.42
CA ASN A 193 0.81 20.59 18.94
C ASN A 193 0.14 20.49 20.32
N CYS A 194 0.89 20.05 21.34
CA CYS A 194 0.36 19.80 22.68
C CYS A 194 -0.25 21.04 23.32
N GLU A 195 0.25 22.24 23.01
CA GLU A 195 -0.22 23.50 23.59
C GLU A 195 -1.71 23.75 23.29
N SER A 196 -2.16 23.48 22.07
CA SER A 196 -3.57 23.60 21.67
C SER A 196 -4.38 22.32 21.85
N CYS A 197 -3.79 21.27 22.43
CA CYS A 197 -4.42 19.97 22.52
C CYS A 197 -5.53 19.98 23.58
N PRO A 198 -6.79 19.64 23.23
CA PRO A 198 -7.90 19.65 24.20
C PRO A 198 -7.75 18.57 25.29
N LEU A 199 -6.83 17.62 25.11
CA LEU A 199 -6.56 16.54 26.05
C LEU A 199 -5.34 16.82 26.94
N LEU A 200 -4.69 17.98 26.80
CA LEU A 200 -3.43 18.31 27.46
C LEU A 200 -3.48 18.07 28.98
N ALA A 201 -4.52 18.58 29.64
CA ALA A 201 -4.70 18.49 31.09
C ALA A 201 -4.75 17.04 31.61
N ASN A 202 -5.15 16.08 30.76
CA ASN A 202 -5.32 14.67 31.12
C ASN A 202 -4.30 13.76 30.44
N CYS A 203 -3.37 14.30 29.66
CA CYS A 203 -2.40 13.50 28.91
C CYS A 203 -1.24 13.05 29.81
N PHE A 204 -1.18 11.75 30.12
CA PHE A 204 -0.09 11.18 30.91
C PHE A 204 1.28 11.43 30.28
N ALA A 205 1.43 11.19 28.98
CA ALA A 205 2.70 11.32 28.30
C ALA A 205 3.21 12.77 28.25
N HIS A 206 2.32 13.77 28.23
CA HIS A 206 2.73 15.15 28.34
C HIS A 206 3.28 15.44 29.75
N LYS A 207 2.52 15.09 30.80
CA LYS A 207 2.93 15.31 32.21
C LYS A 207 4.26 14.64 32.57
N ASN A 208 4.55 13.49 31.96
CA ASN A 208 5.73 12.67 32.26
C ASN A 208 6.81 12.72 31.16
N GLN A 209 6.73 13.65 30.21
CA GLN A 209 7.73 13.81 29.13
C GLN A 209 7.93 12.54 28.26
N MET A 210 6.88 11.74 28.05
CA MET A 210 6.91 10.48 27.29
C MET A 210 6.35 10.59 25.87
N ILE A 211 6.09 11.79 25.36
CA ILE A 211 5.50 12.00 24.02
C ILE A 211 6.36 11.38 22.91
N GLU A 212 7.68 11.57 22.96
CA GLU A 212 8.62 11.03 21.96
C GLU A 212 8.92 9.53 22.17
N VAL A 213 8.54 8.98 23.33
CA VAL A 213 8.81 7.60 23.72
C VAL A 213 7.64 6.67 23.38
N LEU A 214 6.41 7.20 23.43
CA LEU A 214 5.18 6.44 23.20
C LEU A 214 4.58 6.69 21.81
N PRO A 215 4.07 5.64 21.12
CA PRO A 215 3.91 4.26 21.58
C PRO A 215 5.19 3.41 21.47
N LYS A 216 5.36 2.41 22.36
CA LYS A 216 6.44 1.42 22.24
C LYS A 216 6.15 0.39 21.15
N LYS A 217 7.20 -0.07 20.47
CA LYS A 217 7.17 -1.22 19.54
C LYS A 217 8.27 -2.21 19.94
N SER A 218 7.98 -3.50 19.85
CA SER A 218 8.90 -4.57 20.24
C SER A 218 9.77 -5.07 19.08
N LYS A 219 9.30 -4.92 17.83
CA LYS A 219 10.00 -5.43 16.65
C LYS A 219 10.63 -4.31 15.82
N GLN A 220 11.91 -4.47 15.53
CA GLN A 220 12.58 -3.75 14.45
C GLN A 220 12.52 -4.59 13.18
N ILE A 221 12.01 -4.01 12.08
CA ILE A 221 11.95 -4.71 10.79
C ILE A 221 13.38 -4.81 10.25
N LYS A 222 13.86 -6.04 10.04
CA LYS A 222 15.15 -6.27 9.36
C LYS A 222 14.96 -6.03 7.86
N THR A 223 15.80 -5.18 7.29
CA THR A 223 15.81 -4.90 5.86
C THR A 223 16.78 -5.84 5.15
N LYS A 224 16.32 -6.50 4.07
CA LYS A 224 17.18 -7.31 3.19
C LYS A 224 17.65 -6.50 1.97
N ASN A 225 18.85 -6.75 1.47
CA ASN A 225 19.29 -6.21 0.18
C ASN A 225 19.04 -7.25 -0.92
N ARG A 226 18.61 -6.78 -2.09
CA ARG A 226 18.44 -7.59 -3.31
C ARG A 226 19.05 -6.83 -4.48
N TYR A 227 19.68 -7.52 -5.42
CA TYR A 227 20.40 -6.90 -6.54
C TYR A 227 19.74 -7.31 -7.85
N PHE A 228 19.16 -6.33 -8.55
CA PHE A 228 18.32 -6.51 -9.73
C PHE A 228 19.05 -5.96 -10.95
N TYR A 229 19.17 -6.77 -12.00
CA TYR A 229 19.70 -6.38 -13.30
C TYR A 229 18.60 -6.56 -14.33
N TYR A 230 17.97 -5.45 -14.67
CA TYR A 230 16.93 -5.40 -15.69
C TYR A 230 17.59 -5.31 -17.06
N LEU A 231 17.34 -6.29 -17.91
CA LEU A 231 17.82 -6.31 -19.29
C LEU A 231 16.78 -5.59 -20.16
N PHE A 232 17.09 -4.36 -20.55
CA PHE A 232 16.29 -3.62 -21.53
C PHE A 232 16.68 -4.11 -22.92
N LEU A 233 16.00 -5.17 -23.38
CA LEU A 233 16.23 -5.78 -24.69
C LEU A 233 15.44 -5.01 -25.73
N SER A 234 16.13 -4.28 -26.61
CA SER A 234 15.55 -3.50 -27.70
C SER A 234 15.71 -4.20 -29.04
N CYS A 235 14.62 -4.28 -29.81
CA CYS A 235 14.59 -4.90 -31.12
C CYS A 235 13.64 -4.11 -32.03
N SER A 236 14.12 -3.61 -33.17
CA SER A 236 13.31 -2.91 -34.18
C SER A 236 12.43 -1.79 -33.63
N GLY A 237 12.96 -0.97 -32.71
CA GLY A 237 12.23 0.16 -32.08
C GLY A 237 11.22 -0.24 -31.00
N ARG A 238 11.11 -1.54 -30.67
CA ARG A 238 10.33 -2.07 -29.55
C ARG A 238 11.27 -2.58 -28.46
N PHE A 239 10.73 -2.85 -27.27
CA PHE A 239 11.48 -3.46 -26.17
C PHE A 239 10.70 -4.58 -25.49
N ALA A 240 11.44 -5.56 -24.96
CA ALA A 240 10.87 -6.73 -24.31
C ALA A 240 10.40 -6.43 -22.88
N ILE A 241 9.23 -6.95 -22.54
CA ILE A 241 8.70 -7.01 -21.18
C ILE A 241 8.18 -8.42 -20.89
N GLU A 242 8.09 -8.74 -19.60
CA GLU A 242 7.49 -9.96 -19.09
C GLU A 242 6.62 -9.66 -17.88
N LYS A 243 5.62 -10.51 -17.65
CA LYS A 243 4.83 -10.44 -16.43
C LYS A 243 5.60 -11.11 -15.29
N ARG A 244 5.69 -10.44 -14.14
CA ARG A 244 6.33 -11.01 -12.95
C ARG A 244 5.40 -12.03 -12.30
N GLU A 245 5.70 -13.30 -12.49
CA GLU A 245 4.98 -14.41 -11.87
C GLU A 245 5.53 -14.76 -10.47
N GLY A 246 4.73 -15.51 -9.72
CA GLY A 246 5.08 -15.99 -8.37
C GLY A 246 4.75 -15.01 -7.24
N LYS A 247 4.84 -15.50 -6.00
CA LYS A 247 4.48 -14.76 -4.78
C LYS A 247 5.66 -13.92 -4.29
N ASP A 248 5.86 -12.74 -4.86
CA ASP A 248 6.89 -11.78 -4.44
C ASP A 248 6.41 -10.33 -4.63
N ILE A 249 7.28 -9.35 -4.38
CA ILE A 249 7.02 -7.95 -4.73
C ILE A 249 6.62 -7.81 -6.19
N TRP A 250 5.72 -6.87 -6.44
CA TRP A 250 5.25 -6.53 -7.78
C TRP A 250 4.68 -7.74 -8.55
N GLU A 251 4.20 -8.77 -7.85
CA GLU A 251 3.48 -9.90 -8.46
C GLU A 251 2.39 -9.41 -9.41
N ASN A 252 2.31 -10.04 -10.58
CA ASN A 252 1.41 -9.71 -11.69
C ASN A 252 1.60 -8.34 -12.35
N MET A 253 2.62 -7.57 -11.97
CA MET A 253 3.06 -6.39 -12.72
C MET A 253 4.01 -6.78 -13.86
N TYR A 254 4.17 -5.90 -14.84
CA TYR A 254 5.15 -6.08 -15.89
C TYR A 254 6.52 -5.53 -15.48
N GLN A 255 7.57 -6.16 -16.01
CA GLN A 255 8.95 -5.78 -15.81
C GLN A 255 9.77 -6.04 -17.07
N PHE A 256 10.97 -5.48 -17.15
CA PHE A 256 11.97 -5.95 -18.10
C PHE A 256 12.48 -7.34 -17.66
N PRO A 257 12.98 -8.18 -18.58
CA PRO A 257 13.70 -9.40 -18.25
C PRO A 257 14.69 -9.18 -17.11
N LEU A 258 14.62 -10.03 -16.07
CA LEU A 258 15.35 -9.79 -14.83
C LEU A 258 16.35 -10.90 -14.51
N ILE A 259 17.59 -10.51 -14.26
CA ILE A 259 18.58 -11.31 -13.52
C ILE A 259 18.64 -10.77 -12.10
N GLU A 260 18.44 -11.64 -11.12
CA GLU A 260 18.47 -11.29 -9.70
C GLU A 260 19.58 -12.07 -9.00
N THR A 261 20.34 -11.40 -8.14
CA THR A 261 21.42 -11.99 -7.35
C THR A 261 21.37 -11.55 -5.88
N ASP A 262 22.03 -12.33 -5.02
CA ASP A 262 22.13 -12.06 -3.57
C ASP A 262 23.21 -11.03 -3.20
N HIS A 263 24.12 -10.73 -4.12
CA HIS A 263 25.22 -9.77 -3.97
C HIS A 263 25.45 -8.99 -5.27
N PRO A 264 26.11 -7.81 -5.23
CA PRO A 264 26.51 -7.10 -6.45
C PRO A 264 27.40 -8.00 -7.31
N VAL A 265 27.17 -7.98 -8.62
CA VAL A 265 27.96 -8.71 -9.60
C VAL A 265 28.33 -7.75 -10.72
N GLU A 266 29.55 -7.93 -11.21
CA GLU A 266 30.03 -7.17 -12.34
C GLU A 266 29.35 -7.63 -13.63
N HIS A 267 29.30 -6.73 -14.59
CA HIS A 267 28.67 -6.95 -15.88
C HIS A 267 29.13 -8.24 -16.58
N HIS A 268 30.45 -8.50 -16.57
CA HIS A 268 31.04 -9.67 -17.22
C HIS A 268 30.62 -11.00 -16.61
N ASP A 269 30.17 -11.00 -15.34
CA ASP A 269 29.68 -12.20 -14.66
C ASP A 269 28.18 -12.40 -14.87
N LEU A 270 27.40 -11.33 -15.10
CA LEU A 270 25.99 -11.44 -15.47
C LEU A 270 25.81 -12.29 -16.72
N MET A 271 26.66 -12.08 -17.74
CA MET A 271 26.62 -12.82 -19.01
C MET A 271 26.89 -14.32 -18.86
N LYS A 272 27.50 -14.74 -17.75
CA LYS A 272 27.81 -16.15 -17.46
C LYS A 272 26.70 -16.84 -16.67
N THR A 273 25.70 -16.10 -16.18
CA THR A 273 24.62 -16.67 -15.38
C THR A 273 23.70 -17.54 -16.22
N GLU A 274 23.13 -18.59 -15.63
CA GLU A 274 22.12 -19.41 -16.31
C GLU A 274 20.93 -18.59 -16.80
N LYS A 275 20.51 -17.58 -16.02
CA LYS A 275 19.42 -16.66 -16.41
C LYS A 275 19.75 -15.82 -17.63
N TRP A 276 21.00 -15.46 -17.87
CA TRP A 276 21.38 -14.78 -19.11
C TRP A 276 21.06 -15.65 -20.32
N ASN A 277 21.48 -16.92 -20.27
CA ASN A 277 21.24 -17.89 -21.34
C ASN A 277 19.76 -18.23 -21.54
N LEU A 278 18.91 -18.04 -20.51
CA LEU A 278 17.47 -18.16 -20.65
C LEU A 278 16.85 -17.05 -21.49
N TYR A 279 17.44 -15.84 -21.51
CA TYR A 279 16.93 -14.72 -22.31
C TYR A 279 17.62 -14.59 -23.66
N LEU A 280 18.94 -14.85 -23.72
CA LEU A 280 19.79 -14.63 -24.89
C LEU A 280 20.57 -15.89 -25.26
N LYS A 281 20.46 -16.36 -26.51
CA LYS A 281 21.14 -17.56 -27.02
C LYS A 281 22.57 -17.24 -27.42
N ASN A 282 23.59 -17.71 -26.69
CA ASN A 282 25.02 -17.63 -27.10
C ASN A 282 25.37 -16.28 -27.76
N SER A 283 24.80 -15.18 -27.25
CA SER A 283 24.48 -14.03 -28.11
C SER A 283 25.70 -13.13 -28.34
N THR A 284 25.84 -12.65 -29.57
CA THR A 284 26.69 -11.50 -29.94
C THR A 284 26.05 -10.15 -29.59
N ALA A 285 25.02 -10.15 -28.74
CA ALA A 285 24.20 -9.00 -28.44
C ALA A 285 25.04 -7.80 -28.01
N ILE A 286 24.72 -6.63 -28.58
CA ILE A 286 25.48 -5.42 -28.36
C ILE A 286 24.92 -4.74 -27.12
N ILE A 287 25.74 -4.70 -26.06
CA ILE A 287 25.40 -4.02 -24.83
C ILE A 287 25.76 -2.56 -25.02
N ASN A 288 24.74 -1.72 -25.13
CA ASN A 288 24.90 -0.31 -25.46
C ASN A 288 25.35 0.51 -24.24
N SER A 289 24.80 0.21 -23.06
CA SER A 289 25.12 0.90 -21.81
C SER A 289 24.57 0.18 -20.59
N GLN A 290 25.04 0.57 -19.40
CA GLN A 290 24.48 0.16 -18.12
C GLN A 290 24.35 1.37 -17.19
N THR A 291 23.22 1.50 -16.50
CA THR A 291 23.04 2.53 -15.49
C THR A 291 23.81 2.21 -14.21
N LYS A 292 24.22 3.23 -13.46
CA LYS A 292 24.66 3.02 -12.07
C LYS A 292 23.51 2.42 -11.24
N PRO A 293 23.80 1.59 -10.21
CA PRO A 293 22.77 1.03 -9.36
C PRO A 293 21.94 2.11 -8.67
N ILE A 294 20.62 2.01 -8.80
CA ILE A 294 19.64 2.85 -8.13
C ILE A 294 19.10 2.07 -6.92
N VAL A 295 19.11 2.69 -5.74
CA VAL A 295 18.55 2.06 -4.53
C VAL A 295 17.06 2.40 -4.40
N HIS A 296 16.20 1.45 -4.73
CA HIS A 296 14.77 1.52 -4.50
C HIS A 296 14.40 0.94 -3.12
N LYS A 297 13.94 1.79 -2.20
CA LYS A 297 13.65 1.41 -0.82
C LYS A 297 12.20 0.96 -0.64
N LEU A 298 12.02 -0.28 -0.19
CA LEU A 298 10.75 -0.82 0.31
C LEU A 298 10.83 -1.02 1.83
N SER A 299 9.68 -1.21 2.50
CA SER A 299 9.63 -1.27 3.97
C SER A 299 10.48 -2.37 4.61
N HIS A 300 10.69 -3.48 3.93
CA HIS A 300 11.41 -4.66 4.44
C HIS A 300 12.60 -5.07 3.56
N GLN A 301 12.85 -4.35 2.47
CA GLN A 301 13.97 -4.65 1.58
C GLN A 301 14.40 -3.43 0.75
N HIS A 302 15.68 -3.39 0.42
CA HIS A 302 16.26 -2.43 -0.51
C HIS A 302 16.65 -3.16 -1.78
N ILE A 303 16.14 -2.67 -2.91
CA ILE A 303 16.43 -3.20 -4.24
C ILE A 303 17.50 -2.30 -4.84
N HIS A 304 18.66 -2.87 -5.15
CA HIS A 304 19.73 -2.22 -5.88
C HIS A 304 19.57 -2.59 -7.35
N ALA A 305 19.00 -1.69 -8.15
CA ALA A 305 18.61 -1.98 -9.52
C ALA A 305 19.52 -1.30 -10.54
N SER A 306 19.98 -2.05 -11.53
CA SER A 306 20.67 -1.53 -12.72
C SER A 306 19.88 -1.90 -13.96
N PHE A 307 19.87 -1.01 -14.96
CA PHE A 307 19.30 -1.27 -16.27
C PHE A 307 20.44 -1.46 -17.27
N VAL A 308 20.46 -2.62 -17.92
CA VAL A 308 21.43 -2.99 -18.96
C VAL A 308 20.73 -2.85 -20.30
N HIS A 309 21.12 -1.87 -21.11
CA HIS A 309 20.54 -1.64 -22.43
C HIS A 309 21.23 -2.51 -23.46
N ILE A 310 20.46 -3.33 -24.17
CA ILE A 310 20.98 -4.31 -25.11
C ILE A 310 20.19 -4.19 -26.41
N THR A 311 20.88 -4.07 -27.53
CA THR A 311 20.30 -4.19 -28.86
C THR A 311 20.39 -5.65 -29.28
N VAL A 312 19.24 -6.25 -29.61
CA VAL A 312 19.14 -7.66 -29.97
C VAL A 312 18.43 -7.84 -31.30
N LYS A 313 18.80 -8.90 -32.02
CA LYS A 313 18.02 -9.45 -33.14
C LYS A 313 17.08 -10.54 -32.63
N GLU A 314 15.98 -10.79 -33.34
CA GLU A 314 15.01 -11.84 -32.95
C GLU A 314 15.66 -13.23 -32.81
N GLU A 315 16.62 -13.56 -33.69
CA GLU A 315 17.38 -14.82 -33.66
C GLU A 315 18.26 -15.00 -32.40
N GLU A 316 18.62 -13.90 -31.73
CA GLU A 316 19.43 -13.91 -30.50
C GLU A 316 18.59 -14.18 -29.25
N LEU A 317 17.26 -14.10 -29.33
CA LEU A 317 16.37 -14.35 -28.21
C LEU A 317 16.24 -15.85 -27.93
N ALA A 318 16.42 -16.23 -26.67
CA ALA A 318 16.20 -17.59 -26.19
C ALA A 318 14.76 -17.81 -25.70
N LYS A 319 14.17 -16.78 -25.10
CA LYS A 319 12.84 -16.80 -24.50
C LYS A 319 11.79 -16.32 -25.50
N ASN A 320 10.80 -17.16 -25.78
CA ASN A 320 9.77 -16.90 -26.81
C ASN A 320 8.49 -16.24 -26.27
N ASP A 321 8.26 -16.23 -24.96
CA ASP A 321 7.07 -15.67 -24.29
C ASP A 321 7.26 -14.20 -23.86
N LEU A 322 8.34 -13.55 -24.31
CA LEU A 322 8.54 -12.12 -24.11
C LEU A 322 7.56 -11.32 -24.97
N VAL A 323 6.96 -10.29 -24.39
CA VAL A 323 6.08 -9.37 -25.11
C VAL A 323 6.91 -8.16 -25.52
N PHE A 324 7.04 -7.91 -26.82
CA PHE A 324 7.69 -6.71 -27.33
C PHE A 324 6.67 -5.59 -27.45
N ILE A 325 6.95 -4.43 -26.87
CA ILE A 325 6.08 -3.25 -26.89
C ILE A 325 6.83 -1.99 -27.33
N SER A 326 6.09 -1.02 -27.85
CA SER A 326 6.57 0.35 -28.08
C SER A 326 6.49 1.18 -26.79
N MET A 327 7.12 2.36 -26.80
CA MET A 327 7.02 3.32 -25.69
C MET A 327 5.58 3.82 -25.48
N GLU A 328 4.80 3.97 -26.53
CA GLU A 328 3.38 4.37 -26.44
C GLU A 328 2.52 3.27 -25.81
N GLU A 329 2.78 2.01 -26.16
CA GLU A 329 2.06 0.87 -25.57
C GLU A 329 2.39 0.67 -24.08
N ALA A 330 3.52 1.19 -23.59
CA ALA A 330 3.95 1.03 -22.21
C ALA A 330 2.93 1.57 -21.18
N GLU A 331 2.15 2.60 -21.54
CA GLU A 331 1.12 3.17 -20.67
C GLU A 331 -0.04 2.22 -20.36
N LYS A 332 -0.18 1.15 -21.16
CA LYS A 332 -1.22 0.13 -20.99
C LYS A 332 -0.84 -0.96 -19.97
N TYR A 333 0.42 -0.99 -19.55
CA TYR A 333 0.94 -2.06 -18.68
C TYR A 333 1.30 -1.52 -17.30
N PRO A 334 0.91 -2.22 -16.22
CA PRO A 334 1.25 -1.81 -14.88
C PRO A 334 2.75 -2.08 -14.60
N PHE A 335 3.54 -1.02 -14.47
CA PHE A 335 4.97 -1.10 -14.11
C PHE A 335 5.23 -0.64 -12.67
N PRO A 336 6.17 -1.28 -11.94
CA PRO A 336 6.69 -0.73 -10.70
C PRO A 336 7.25 0.68 -10.90
N LYS A 337 7.15 1.54 -9.89
CA LYS A 337 7.62 2.93 -9.98
C LYS A 337 9.09 3.04 -10.40
N LEU A 338 9.90 2.07 -10.00
CA LEU A 338 11.30 1.94 -10.40
C LEU A 338 11.47 1.86 -11.92
N ILE A 339 10.68 1.02 -12.59
CA ILE A 339 10.72 0.81 -14.04
C ILE A 339 10.06 1.99 -14.78
N GLU A 340 8.93 2.49 -14.27
CA GLU A 340 8.26 3.68 -14.81
C GLU A 340 9.21 4.89 -14.86
N ASN A 341 9.99 5.10 -13.79
CA ASN A 341 10.97 6.19 -13.76
C ASN A 341 12.07 6.00 -14.81
N HIS A 342 12.50 4.77 -15.08
CA HIS A 342 13.47 4.47 -16.11
C HIS A 342 12.91 4.72 -17.52
N LEU A 343 11.69 4.25 -17.78
CA LEU A 343 10.97 4.51 -19.05
C LEU A 343 10.88 6.01 -19.35
N LYS A 344 10.62 6.85 -18.34
CA LYS A 344 10.59 8.33 -18.49
C LYS A 344 11.95 8.98 -18.76
N ILE A 345 13.05 8.31 -18.40
CA ILE A 345 14.40 8.79 -18.68
C ILE A 345 14.76 8.50 -20.13
N ILE A 346 14.45 7.29 -20.62
CA ILE A 346 14.79 6.87 -21.99
C ILE A 346 13.82 7.38 -23.05
N SER A 347 12.64 7.89 -22.65
CA SER A 347 11.67 8.53 -23.55
C SER A 347 12.01 9.99 -23.88
N LYS A 348 13.04 10.56 -23.24
CA LYS A 348 13.53 11.92 -23.46
C LYS A 348 14.78 11.87 -24.31
#